data_AF-A0A7R9WUH7-F1
#
_entry.id   AF-A0A7R9WUH7-F1
#
_cell.length_a   1.000
_cell.length_b   1.000
_cell.length_c   1.000
_cell.angle_alpha   90.00
_cell.angle_beta   90.00
_cell.angle_gamma   90.00
#
_symmetry.space_group_name_H-M   'P 1'
#
loop_
_entity.id
_entity.type
_entity.pdbx_description
1 polymer ?
#
loop_
_entity_poly.entity_id
_entity_poly.type
_entity_poly.pdbx_seq_one_letter_code
_entity_poly.pdbx_strand_id
1 'polypeptide(L)'
;RRIGVTIMDEKALQLLASTVSTTTADARQMLEFVRRSIDICRSSLDAATLDSTAPVTMPIINIKHALLARKALAQTSHKDQIQKLPDSLKSMLCVITVLHHEMKSRELPIRDVLRACNVAMDATRASMASDEELRAGIHQLVDAGLLQKRKLSWRLVTQEAGGEVNDFALDVLEDVGRVTEQVLLKSGLYNGIVDRVCAHLGLSG
;
A
#
# COMPACT_ATOMS: atom_id res chain seq x y z
N ARG A 1 1.57 -25.01 12.49
CA ARG A 1 1.88 -25.28 11.05
C ARG A 1 3.33 -24.88 10.77
N ARG A 2 4.04 -25.58 9.88
CA ARG A 2 5.44 -25.28 9.51
C ARG A 2 5.48 -24.19 8.43
N ILE A 3 6.33 -23.17 8.60
CA ILE A 3 6.60 -22.09 7.64
C ILE A 3 8.11 -22.10 7.40
N GLY A 4 8.56 -22.69 6.30
CA GLY A 4 9.99 -22.90 6.04
C GLY A 4 10.66 -23.79 7.10
N VAL A 5 11.69 -23.27 7.76
CA VAL A 5 12.41 -23.92 8.89
C VAL A 5 11.85 -23.56 10.27
N THR A 6 10.77 -22.77 10.34
CA THR A 6 10.19 -22.29 11.59
C THR A 6 8.80 -22.89 11.82
N ILE A 7 8.45 -23.17 13.07
CA ILE A 7 7.13 -23.68 13.43
C ILE A 7 6.30 -22.52 13.98
N MET A 8 5.08 -22.33 13.48
CA MET A 8 4.14 -21.35 14.01
C MET A 8 2.97 -22.04 14.71
N ASP A 9 2.70 -21.63 15.95
CA ASP A 9 1.50 -22.02 16.69
C ASP A 9 0.25 -21.64 15.90
N GLU A 10 -0.69 -22.57 15.82
CA GLU A 10 -1.95 -22.38 15.10
C GLU A 10 -2.75 -21.19 15.65
N LYS A 11 -2.78 -21.00 16.97
CA LYS A 11 -3.50 -19.86 17.58
C LYS A 11 -2.85 -18.53 17.21
N ALA A 12 -1.52 -18.49 17.12
CA ALA A 12 -0.80 -17.31 16.67
C ALA A 12 -1.10 -17.00 15.20
N LEU A 13 -1.15 -18.03 14.35
CA LEU A 13 -1.52 -17.89 12.94
C LEU A 13 -2.97 -17.41 12.77
N GLN A 14 -3.91 -17.99 13.52
CA GLN A 14 -5.32 -17.58 13.53
C GLN A 14 -5.48 -16.12 13.99
N LEU A 15 -4.75 -15.69 15.02
CA LEU A 15 -4.76 -14.31 15.49
C LEU A 15 -4.32 -13.32 14.40
N LEU A 16 -3.22 -13.63 13.70
CA LEU A 16 -2.74 -12.79 12.60
C LEU A 16 -3.74 -12.78 11.43
N ALA A 17 -4.25 -13.94 11.05
CA ALA A 17 -5.21 -14.07 9.95
C ALA A 17 -6.50 -13.28 10.24
N SER A 18 -7.04 -13.39 11.46
CA SER A 18 -8.21 -12.63 11.91
C SER A 18 -7.94 -11.13 11.95
N THR A 19 -6.75 -10.72 12.37
CA THR A 19 -6.36 -9.30 12.36
C THR A 19 -6.37 -8.77 10.93
N VAL A 20 -5.66 -9.44 10.01
CA VAL A 20 -5.57 -9.03 8.61
C VAL A 20 -6.93 -9.04 7.93
N SER A 21 -7.75 -10.08 8.11
CA SER A 21 -9.07 -10.16 7.49
C SER A 21 -9.99 -9.02 7.94
N THR A 22 -9.81 -8.52 9.16
CA THR A 22 -10.62 -7.44 9.73
C THR A 22 -10.11 -6.07 9.30
N THR A 23 -8.79 -5.89 9.17
CA THR A 23 -8.19 -4.58 8.89
C THR A 23 -8.05 -4.27 7.40
N THR A 24 -7.46 -5.19 6.62
CA THR A 24 -7.04 -4.91 5.23
C THR A 24 -7.52 -5.95 4.23
N ALA A 25 -7.76 -7.18 4.68
CA ALA A 25 -7.95 -8.37 3.85
C ALA A 25 -6.83 -8.61 2.81
N ASP A 26 -5.64 -8.05 3.05
CA ASP A 26 -4.49 -8.17 2.15
C ASP A 26 -3.54 -9.29 2.61
N ALA A 27 -3.32 -10.29 1.76
CA ALA A 27 -2.39 -11.38 2.01
C ALA A 27 -0.94 -10.90 2.21
N ARG A 28 -0.55 -9.75 1.68
CA ARG A 28 0.80 -9.17 1.85
C ARG A 28 1.02 -8.70 3.28
N GLN A 29 0.02 -8.05 3.85
CA GLN A 29 0.03 -7.68 5.27
C GLN A 29 0.17 -8.93 6.15
N MET A 30 -0.51 -10.03 5.80
CA MET A 30 -0.34 -11.30 6.50
C MET A 30 1.11 -11.82 6.44
N LEU A 31 1.72 -11.81 5.26
CA LEU A 31 3.12 -12.22 5.09
C LEU A 31 4.06 -11.33 5.89
N GLU A 32 3.79 -10.03 5.97
CA GLU A 32 4.60 -9.10 6.76
C GLU A 32 4.45 -9.32 8.28
N PHE A 33 3.23 -9.57 8.80
CA PHE A 33 3.04 -9.98 10.20
C PHE A 33 3.79 -11.27 10.51
N VAL A 34 3.76 -12.25 9.61
CA VAL A 34 4.48 -13.53 9.77
C VAL A 34 5.99 -13.30 9.77
N ARG A 35 6.54 -12.57 8.78
CA ARG A 35 7.96 -12.23 8.70
C ARG A 35 8.44 -11.56 10.00
N ARG A 36 7.70 -10.56 10.46
CA ARG A 36 8.07 -9.83 11.67
C ARG A 36 7.97 -10.68 12.93
N SER A 37 7.01 -11.60 12.98
CA SER A 37 6.90 -12.57 14.07
C SER A 37 8.10 -13.53 14.09
N ILE A 38 8.61 -13.93 12.92
CA ILE A 38 9.86 -14.70 12.78
C ILE A 38 11.04 -13.88 13.30
N ASP A 39 11.19 -12.63 12.87
CA ASP A 39 12.30 -11.77 13.28
C ASP A 39 12.34 -11.54 14.80
N ILE A 40 11.18 -11.29 15.40
CA ILE A 40 11.04 -11.15 16.86
C ILE A 40 11.42 -12.46 17.56
N CYS A 41 10.90 -13.59 17.09
CA CYS A 41 11.24 -14.90 17.64
C CYS A 41 12.74 -15.15 17.57
N ARG A 42 13.37 -14.88 16.42
CA ARG A 42 14.81 -15.06 16.22
C ARG A 42 15.64 -14.14 17.12
N SER A 43 15.23 -12.88 17.27
CA SER A 43 15.91 -11.93 18.15
C SER A 43 15.90 -12.31 19.63
N SER A 44 14.95 -13.16 20.03
CA SER A 44 14.83 -13.67 21.41
C SER A 44 15.54 -14.99 21.66
N LEU A 45 16.16 -15.57 20.62
CA LEU A 45 16.87 -16.85 20.69
C LEU A 45 18.38 -16.61 20.64
N ASP A 46 19.13 -17.49 21.29
CA ASP A 46 20.57 -17.56 21.24
C ASP A 46 21.05 -18.21 19.92
N ALA A 47 22.30 -17.92 19.54
CA ALA A 47 22.89 -18.39 18.29
C ALA A 47 22.87 -19.93 18.16
N ALA A 48 23.07 -20.64 19.27
CA ALA A 48 23.05 -22.11 19.30
C ALA A 48 21.68 -22.70 18.93
N THR A 49 20.58 -22.02 19.31
CA THR A 49 19.22 -22.46 18.97
C THR A 49 18.82 -22.06 17.54
N LEU A 50 19.42 -21.00 17.00
CA LEU A 50 19.17 -20.56 15.61
C LEU A 50 19.80 -21.50 14.56
N ASP A 51 20.98 -22.04 14.86
CA ASP A 51 21.74 -22.92 13.96
C ASP A 51 21.32 -24.40 14.07
N SER A 52 20.49 -24.75 15.06
CA SER A 52 20.08 -26.13 15.26
C SER A 52 19.01 -26.58 14.26
N THR A 53 19.31 -27.64 13.51
CA THR A 53 18.36 -28.34 12.64
C THR A 53 17.56 -29.41 13.36
N ALA A 54 17.81 -29.64 14.65
CA ALA A 54 17.13 -30.66 15.42
C ALA A 54 15.65 -30.24 15.66
N PRO A 55 14.67 -31.11 15.39
CA PRO A 55 13.25 -30.78 15.49
C PRO A 55 12.80 -30.36 16.90
N VAL A 56 13.57 -30.67 17.94
CA VAL A 56 13.27 -30.34 19.35
C VAL A 56 13.65 -28.90 19.71
N THR A 57 14.55 -28.28 18.94
CA THR A 57 15.10 -26.94 19.21
C THR A 57 14.74 -25.93 18.12
N MET A 58 13.83 -26.29 17.20
CA MET A 58 13.42 -25.36 16.16
C MET A 58 12.70 -24.13 16.76
N PRO A 59 12.90 -22.93 16.21
CA PRO A 59 12.21 -21.75 16.66
C PRO A 59 10.69 -21.92 16.55
N ILE A 60 9.96 -21.71 17.65
CA ILE A 60 8.49 -21.77 17.68
C ILE A 60 7.92 -20.36 17.87
N ILE A 61 7.19 -19.89 16.86
CA ILE A 61 6.44 -18.63 16.93
C ILE A 61 5.16 -18.88 17.72
N ASN A 62 5.06 -18.26 18.89
CA ASN A 62 3.88 -18.31 19.76
C ASN A 62 3.04 -17.02 19.63
N ILE A 63 1.91 -16.97 20.35
CA ILE A 63 1.00 -15.82 20.38
C ILE A 63 1.72 -14.53 20.82
N LYS A 64 2.68 -14.61 21.74
CA LYS A 64 3.43 -13.43 22.23
C LYS A 64 4.20 -12.77 21.07
N HIS A 65 4.88 -13.56 20.24
CA HIS A 65 5.60 -13.05 19.06
C HIS A 65 4.63 -12.39 18.06
N ALA A 66 3.48 -13.02 17.82
CA ALA A 66 2.44 -12.46 16.94
C ALA A 66 1.85 -11.14 17.47
N LEU A 67 1.60 -11.02 18.78
CA LEU A 67 1.13 -9.80 19.41
C LEU A 67 2.16 -8.66 19.34
N LEU A 68 3.44 -8.97 19.55
CA LEU A 68 4.51 -7.99 19.42
C LEU A 68 4.70 -7.54 17.97
N ALA A 69 4.65 -8.47 17.01
CA ALA A 69 4.63 -8.16 15.59
C ALA A 69 3.45 -7.24 15.24
N ARG A 70 2.27 -7.53 15.80
CA ARG A 70 1.08 -6.69 15.62
C ARG A 70 1.29 -5.27 16.13
N LYS A 71 1.84 -5.12 17.33
CA LYS A 71 2.13 -3.82 17.93
C LYS A 71 3.18 -3.04 17.13
N ALA A 72 4.22 -3.71 16.64
CA ALA A 72 5.26 -3.09 15.83
C ALA A 72 4.75 -2.66 14.44
N LEU A 73 3.84 -3.42 13.85
CA LEU A 73 3.22 -3.07 12.56
C LEU A 73 2.19 -1.95 12.69
N ALA A 74 1.41 -1.94 13.77
CA ALA A 74 0.59 -0.77 14.13
C ALA A 74 1.43 0.50 14.34
N GLN A 75 2.74 0.35 14.62
CA GLN A 75 3.69 1.45 14.75
C GLN A 75 4.44 1.78 13.45
N THR A 76 4.31 0.99 12.38
CA THR A 76 4.85 1.36 11.06
C THR A 76 3.87 2.34 10.44
N SER A 77 3.99 3.61 10.82
CA SER A 77 3.10 4.66 10.34
C SER A 77 3.20 4.74 8.81
N HIS A 78 2.07 4.91 8.11
CA HIS A 78 2.06 5.25 6.68
C HIS A 78 3.04 6.39 6.36
N LYS A 79 3.36 7.24 7.35
CA LYS A 79 4.37 8.30 7.26
C LYS A 79 5.75 7.77 6.89
N ASP A 80 6.22 6.72 7.55
CA ASP A 80 7.56 6.15 7.30
C ASP A 80 7.61 5.45 5.95
N GLN A 81 6.49 4.83 5.53
CA GLN A 81 6.36 4.22 4.21
C GLN A 81 6.39 5.29 3.11
N ILE A 82 5.55 6.33 3.23
CA ILE A 82 5.47 7.43 2.26
C ILE A 82 6.80 8.19 2.17
N GLN A 83 7.50 8.42 3.29
CA GLN A 83 8.80 9.10 3.29
C GLN A 83 9.86 8.36 2.47
N LYS A 84 9.84 7.02 2.50
CA LYS A 84 10.80 6.16 1.79
C LYS A 84 10.49 5.98 0.31
N LEU A 85 9.32 6.42 -0.16
CA LEU A 85 8.97 6.33 -1.56
C LEU A 85 9.89 7.24 -2.42
N PRO A 86 10.21 6.82 -3.64
CA PRO A 86 10.73 7.72 -4.67
C PRO A 86 9.80 8.92 -4.88
N ASP A 87 10.35 10.08 -5.23
CA ASP A 87 9.56 11.30 -5.39
C ASP A 87 8.49 11.17 -6.47
N SER A 88 8.74 10.39 -7.53
CA SER A 88 7.74 10.06 -8.55
C SER A 88 6.51 9.34 -7.98
N LEU A 89 6.70 8.38 -7.07
CA LEU A 89 5.60 7.69 -6.40
C LEU A 89 4.91 8.55 -5.36
N LYS A 90 5.63 9.45 -4.68
CA LYS A 90 5.01 10.43 -3.78
C LYS A 90 4.12 11.40 -4.56
N SER A 91 4.59 11.90 -5.71
CA SER A 91 3.81 12.76 -6.58
C SER A 91 2.57 12.05 -7.11
N MET A 92 2.71 10.80 -7.55
CA MET A 92 1.58 9.97 -7.98
C MET A 92 0.57 9.74 -6.85
N LEU A 93 1.05 9.41 -5.65
CA LEU A 93 0.18 9.25 -4.48
C LEU A 93 -0.56 10.56 -4.14
N CYS A 94 0.12 11.70 -4.25
CA CYS A 94 -0.49 13.02 -4.09
C CYS A 94 -1.67 13.22 -5.06
N VAL A 95 -1.44 12.97 -6.35
CA VAL A 95 -2.47 13.11 -7.39
C VAL A 95 -3.68 12.24 -7.04
N ILE A 96 -3.45 10.98 -6.68
CA ILE A 96 -4.52 10.04 -6.31
C ILE A 96 -5.28 10.53 -5.08
N THR A 97 -4.59 11.03 -4.05
CA THR A 97 -5.24 11.56 -2.84
C THR A 97 -6.07 12.82 -3.11
N VAL A 98 -5.59 13.70 -3.99
CA VAL A 98 -6.32 14.92 -4.39
C VAL A 98 -7.56 14.54 -5.20
N LEU A 99 -7.43 13.67 -6.20
CA LEU A 99 -8.58 13.16 -6.97
C LEU A 99 -9.63 12.54 -6.06
N HIS A 100 -9.21 11.72 -5.08
CA HIS A 100 -10.10 11.08 -4.13
C HIS A 100 -10.87 12.13 -3.30
N HIS A 101 -10.19 13.18 -2.86
CA HIS A 101 -10.80 14.27 -2.10
C HIS A 101 -11.79 15.09 -2.94
N GLU A 102 -11.39 15.51 -4.14
CA GLU A 102 -12.18 16.39 -4.99
C GLU A 102 -13.40 15.69 -5.61
N MET A 103 -13.24 14.44 -6.05
CA MET A 103 -14.35 13.68 -6.63
C MET A 103 -15.34 13.20 -5.58
N LYS A 104 -14.98 13.22 -4.28
CA LYS A 104 -15.74 12.63 -3.16
C LYS A 104 -16.19 11.19 -3.44
N SER A 105 -15.49 10.51 -4.35
CA SER A 105 -15.76 9.14 -4.76
C SER A 105 -14.82 8.23 -3.99
N ARG A 106 -15.40 7.19 -3.39
CA ARG A 106 -14.63 6.12 -2.75
C ARG A 106 -13.88 5.25 -3.76
N GLU A 107 -14.29 5.31 -5.03
CA GLU A 107 -13.74 4.50 -6.11
C GLU A 107 -13.26 5.43 -7.21
N LEU A 108 -11.95 5.43 -7.46
CA LEU A 108 -11.33 6.16 -8.55
C LEU A 108 -11.03 5.23 -9.73
N PRO A 109 -11.65 5.45 -10.91
CA PRO A 109 -11.31 4.69 -12.11
C PRO A 109 -9.84 4.86 -12.47
N ILE A 110 -9.16 3.77 -12.82
CA ILE A 110 -7.73 3.80 -13.16
C ILE A 110 -7.42 4.76 -14.31
N ARG A 111 -8.33 4.88 -15.28
CA ARG A 111 -8.21 5.79 -16.43
C ARG A 111 -8.10 7.26 -16.00
N ASP A 112 -8.92 7.69 -15.05
CA ASP A 112 -8.92 9.07 -14.57
C ASP A 112 -7.66 9.37 -13.77
N VAL A 113 -7.21 8.39 -12.99
CA VAL A 113 -5.95 8.45 -12.25
C VAL A 113 -4.76 8.59 -13.20
N LEU A 114 -4.68 7.76 -14.24
CA LEU A 114 -3.60 7.83 -15.23
C LEU A 114 -3.57 9.18 -15.95
N ARG A 115 -4.73 9.68 -16.39
CA ARG A 115 -4.84 10.98 -17.06
C ARG A 115 -4.36 12.13 -16.16
N ALA A 116 -4.82 12.16 -14.91
CA ALA A 116 -4.42 13.19 -13.96
C ALA A 116 -2.93 13.10 -13.58
N CYS A 117 -2.39 11.88 -13.47
CA CYS A 117 -0.96 11.68 -13.22
C CYS A 117 -0.11 12.22 -14.38
N ASN A 118 -0.47 11.92 -15.63
CA ASN A 118 0.20 12.47 -16.81
C ASN A 118 0.23 14.01 -16.78
N VAL A 119 -0.92 14.64 -16.56
CA VAL A 119 -1.03 16.12 -16.50
C VAL A 119 -0.18 16.72 -15.38
N ALA A 120 -0.18 16.11 -14.19
CA ALA A 120 0.59 16.61 -13.06
C ALA A 120 2.11 16.43 -13.26
N MET A 121 2.53 15.32 -13.88
CA MET A 121 3.93 14.91 -14.03
C MET A 121 4.65 15.53 -15.23
N ASP A 122 3.95 15.79 -16.34
CA ASP A 122 4.53 16.46 -17.52
C ASP A 122 5.14 17.82 -17.16
N ALA A 123 4.53 18.54 -16.23
CA ALA A 123 4.99 19.86 -15.80
C ALA A 123 6.01 19.84 -14.64
N THR A 124 6.36 18.68 -14.08
CA THR A 124 7.47 18.54 -13.08
C THR A 124 8.80 18.14 -13.71
N ARG A 125 8.92 18.06 -15.05
CA ARG A 125 10.10 17.55 -15.77
C ARG A 125 10.46 16.10 -15.42
N ALA A 126 9.59 15.37 -14.72
CA ALA A 126 9.63 13.92 -14.77
C ALA A 126 9.24 13.54 -16.20
N SER A 127 10.12 12.83 -16.91
CA SER A 127 9.92 12.34 -18.28
C SER A 127 8.46 11.91 -18.51
N MET A 128 7.92 12.14 -19.71
CA MET A 128 6.60 11.62 -20.12
C MET A 128 6.56 10.13 -19.81
N ALA A 129 5.98 9.80 -18.67
CA ALA A 129 5.93 8.43 -18.21
C ALA A 129 4.91 7.73 -19.08
N SER A 130 5.28 6.61 -19.69
CA SER A 130 4.31 5.85 -20.45
C SER A 130 3.16 5.42 -19.52
N ASP A 131 1.96 5.21 -20.07
CA ASP A 131 0.83 4.68 -19.30
C ASP A 131 1.19 3.36 -18.59
N GLU A 132 2.13 2.58 -19.14
CA GLU A 132 2.66 1.35 -18.53
C GLU A 132 3.49 1.64 -17.27
N GLU A 133 4.37 2.64 -17.30
CA GLU A 133 5.17 3.06 -16.14
C GLU A 133 4.30 3.61 -15.02
N LEU A 134 3.28 4.39 -15.37
CA LEU A 134 2.31 4.89 -14.40
C LEU A 134 1.52 3.73 -13.76
N ARG A 135 1.05 2.77 -14.56
CA ARG A 135 0.40 1.55 -14.03
C ARG A 135 1.32 0.76 -13.12
N ALA A 136 2.59 0.61 -13.49
CA ALA A 136 3.59 -0.05 -12.65
C ALA A 136 3.77 0.70 -11.31
N GLY A 137 3.82 2.04 -11.34
CA GLY A 137 3.89 2.86 -10.12
C GLY A 137 2.65 2.70 -9.22
N ILE A 138 1.46 2.68 -9.81
CA ILE A 138 0.21 2.42 -9.07
C ILE A 138 0.23 1.02 -8.46
N HIS A 139 0.72 0.02 -9.18
CA HIS A 139 0.92 -1.31 -8.62
C HIS A 139 1.91 -1.30 -7.45
N GLN A 140 3.02 -0.56 -7.53
CA GLN A 140 3.94 -0.40 -6.41
C GLN A 140 3.28 0.27 -5.19
N LEU A 141 2.39 1.25 -5.39
CA LEU A 141 1.65 1.90 -4.29
C LEU A 141 0.61 0.96 -3.65
N VAL A 142 -0.05 0.11 -4.46
CA VAL A 142 -0.92 -0.97 -3.95
C VAL A 142 -0.09 -2.02 -3.22
N ASP A 143 1.09 -2.37 -3.74
CA ASP A 143 2.03 -3.33 -3.14
C ASP A 143 2.62 -2.81 -1.83
N ALA A 144 2.79 -1.50 -1.70
CA ALA A 144 3.16 -0.82 -0.47
C ALA A 144 2.01 -0.74 0.56
N GLY A 145 0.78 -1.15 0.18
CA GLY A 145 -0.40 -1.09 1.05
C GLY A 145 -0.95 0.32 1.26
N LEU A 146 -0.55 1.29 0.43
CA LEU A 146 -1.02 2.68 0.51
C LEU A 146 -2.32 2.90 -0.27
N LEU A 147 -2.64 1.99 -1.19
CA LEU A 147 -3.85 1.99 -2.00
C LEU A 147 -4.51 0.62 -1.96
N GLN A 148 -5.84 0.57 -2.07
CA GLN A 148 -6.58 -0.68 -2.22
C GLN A 148 -7.17 -0.81 -3.62
N LYS A 149 -6.98 -1.96 -4.26
CA LYS A 149 -7.68 -2.31 -5.51
C LYS A 149 -9.10 -2.77 -5.17
N ARG A 150 -10.10 -2.08 -5.73
CA ARG A 150 -11.50 -2.50 -5.73
C ARG A 150 -11.86 -3.02 -7.12
N LYS A 151 -12.56 -4.15 -7.18
CA LYS A 151 -13.20 -4.56 -8.43
C LYS A 151 -14.30 -3.55 -8.71
N LEU A 152 -14.27 -2.91 -9.87
CA LEU A 152 -15.37 -2.04 -10.29
C LEU A 152 -16.66 -2.87 -10.30
N SER A 153 -17.64 -2.45 -9.52
CA SER A 153 -18.98 -3.01 -9.67
C SER A 153 -19.46 -2.65 -11.08
N TRP A 154 -19.96 -3.65 -11.80
CA TRP A 154 -20.32 -3.70 -13.22
C TRP A 154 -21.34 -2.65 -13.71
N ARG A 155 -21.59 -1.56 -12.98
CA ARG A 155 -22.62 -0.56 -13.28
C ARG A 155 -22.13 0.67 -14.07
N LEU A 156 -20.85 0.75 -14.46
CA LEU A 156 -20.31 1.93 -15.16
C LEU A 156 -19.69 1.66 -16.54
N VAL A 157 -19.70 0.42 -17.05
CA VAL A 157 -19.15 0.14 -18.39
C VAL A 157 -20.28 0.14 -19.42
N THR A 158 -20.66 1.32 -19.89
CA THR A 158 -21.24 1.47 -21.22
C THR A 158 -20.15 1.19 -22.25
N GLN A 159 -20.33 0.08 -22.99
CA GLN A 159 -19.91 -0.18 -24.36
C GLN A 159 -19.00 0.89 -25.00
N GLU A 160 -17.73 0.54 -25.25
CA GLU A 160 -17.12 0.63 -26.59
C GLU A 160 -16.02 -0.46 -26.73
N ALA A 161 -16.19 -1.27 -27.79
CA ALA A 161 -15.26 -2.20 -28.45
C ALA A 161 -14.02 -2.77 -27.71
N GLY A 162 -14.07 -4.09 -27.44
CA GLY A 162 -13.03 -5.01 -27.93
C GLY A 162 -11.67 -5.07 -27.24
N GLY A 163 -11.47 -4.40 -26.10
CA GLY A 163 -10.30 -4.61 -25.24
C GLY A 163 -10.73 -5.14 -23.88
N GLU A 164 -10.02 -6.14 -23.35
CA GLU A 164 -10.18 -6.58 -21.96
C GLU A 164 -9.71 -5.43 -21.05
N VAL A 165 -10.57 -4.44 -20.82
CA VAL A 165 -10.28 -3.34 -19.90
C VAL A 165 -10.34 -3.95 -18.51
N ASN A 166 -9.17 -4.32 -17.97
CA ASN A 166 -8.96 -4.60 -16.56
C ASN A 166 -9.20 -3.31 -15.77
N ASP A 167 -10.47 -2.94 -15.67
CA ASP A 167 -10.93 -1.73 -15.01
C ASP A 167 -11.09 -2.09 -13.52
N PHE A 168 -10.15 -1.60 -12.72
CA PHE A 168 -10.22 -1.62 -11.27
C PHE A 168 -10.27 -0.19 -10.76
N ALA A 169 -10.96 0.00 -9.64
CA ALA A 169 -10.97 1.26 -8.92
C ALA A 169 -9.91 1.25 -7.84
N LEU A 170 -9.40 2.44 -7.53
CA LEU A 170 -8.52 2.67 -6.39
C LEU A 170 -9.32 3.31 -5.26
N ASP A 171 -9.11 2.79 -4.05
CA ASP A 171 -9.60 3.34 -2.78
C ASP A 171 -8.38 3.79 -1.97
N VAL A 172 -8.44 5.00 -1.42
CA VAL A 172 -7.35 5.61 -0.65
C VAL A 172 -7.65 5.43 0.83
N LEU A 173 -6.71 4.87 1.57
CA LEU A 173 -6.88 4.74 3.02
C LEU A 173 -6.97 6.13 3.66
N GLU A 174 -7.91 6.30 4.58
CA GLU A 174 -8.28 7.61 5.15
C GLU A 174 -7.09 8.36 5.78
N ASP A 175 -6.15 7.62 6.37
CA ASP A 175 -4.95 8.15 6.99
C ASP A 175 -3.80 8.40 6.00
N VAL A 176 -3.77 7.69 4.86
CA VAL A 176 -2.78 7.92 3.78
C VAL A 176 -2.92 9.31 3.18
N GLY A 177 -4.14 9.81 2.97
CA GLY A 177 -4.36 11.16 2.44
C GLY A 177 -3.74 12.25 3.31
N ARG A 178 -4.09 12.25 4.62
CA ARG A 178 -3.56 13.23 5.59
C ARG A 178 -2.04 13.15 5.73
N VAL A 179 -1.49 11.94 5.73
CA VAL A 179 -0.05 11.75 5.88
C VAL A 179 0.71 12.16 4.61
N THR A 180 0.15 11.90 3.44
CA THR A 180 0.71 12.29 2.15
C THR A 180 0.84 13.82 2.06
N GLU A 181 -0.22 14.54 2.42
CA GLU A 181 -0.22 16.00 2.54
C GLU A 181 0.89 16.49 3.48
N GLN A 182 0.98 15.96 4.70
CA GLN A 182 2.00 16.37 5.67
C GLN A 182 3.44 16.12 5.19
N VAL A 183 3.68 15.02 4.47
CA VAL A 183 5.02 14.70 3.93
C VAL A 183 5.37 15.61 2.76
N LEU A 184 4.43 15.83 1.85
CA LEU A 184 4.68 16.60 0.63
C LEU A 184 4.67 18.11 0.84
N LEU A 185 3.89 18.64 1.79
CA LEU A 185 3.94 20.05 2.18
C LEU A 185 5.36 20.46 2.59
N LYS A 186 6.07 19.60 3.31
CA LYS A 186 7.48 19.85 3.69
C LYS A 186 8.44 19.90 2.52
N SER A 187 8.11 19.21 1.42
CA SER A 187 8.93 19.18 0.21
C SER A 187 8.62 20.32 -0.77
N GLY A 188 7.56 21.10 -0.54
CA GLY A 188 7.09 22.14 -1.46
C GLY A 188 6.40 21.63 -2.73
N LEU A 189 6.35 20.30 -2.94
CA LEU A 189 5.74 19.68 -4.12
C LEU A 189 4.20 19.66 -4.07
N TYR A 190 3.61 19.70 -2.86
CA TYR A 190 2.17 19.50 -2.67
C TYR A 190 1.31 20.53 -3.42
N ASN A 191 1.50 21.82 -3.13
CA ASN A 191 0.68 22.89 -3.71
C ASN A 191 0.72 22.88 -5.25
N GLY A 192 1.91 22.70 -5.83
CA GLY A 192 2.07 22.66 -7.28
C GLY A 192 1.36 21.48 -7.95
N ILE A 193 1.23 20.34 -7.26
CA ILE A 193 0.47 19.19 -7.77
C ILE A 193 -1.02 19.44 -7.61
N VAL A 194 -1.46 19.92 -6.44
CA VAL A 194 -2.88 20.21 -6.14
C VAL A 194 -3.44 21.20 -7.15
N ASP A 195 -2.79 22.34 -7.37
CA ASP A 195 -3.25 23.38 -8.29
C ASP A 195 -3.47 22.84 -9.70
N ARG A 196 -2.58 21.96 -10.16
CA ARG A 196 -2.65 21.35 -11.51
C ARG A 196 -3.76 20.32 -11.63
N VAL A 197 -3.93 19.47 -10.62
CA VAL A 197 -5.02 18.48 -10.61
C VAL A 197 -6.36 19.21 -10.54
N CYS A 198 -6.49 20.25 -9.71
CA CYS A 198 -7.69 21.08 -9.66
C CYS A 198 -7.97 21.79 -10.99
N ALA A 199 -6.93 22.32 -11.66
CA ALA A 199 -7.07 22.89 -13.00
C ALA A 199 -7.52 21.86 -14.04
N HIS A 200 -6.98 20.63 -13.97
CA HIS A 200 -7.40 19.54 -14.85
C HIS A 200 -8.87 19.17 -14.66
N LEU A 201 -9.36 19.20 -13.42
CA LEU A 201 -10.75 18.92 -13.08
C LEU A 201 -11.69 20.10 -13.39
N GLY A 202 -11.17 21.26 -13.80
CA GLY A 202 -11.97 22.47 -14.01
C GLY A 202 -12.50 23.08 -12.71
N LEU A 203 -11.83 22.80 -11.58
CA LEU A 203 -12.21 23.26 -10.24
C LEU A 203 -11.45 24.53 -9.81
N SER A 204 -10.57 25.07 -10.66
CA SER A 204 -9.87 26.33 -10.41
C SER A 204 -10.83 27.51 -10.49
N GLY A 205 -11.13 28.10 -9.34
CA GLY A 205 -11.72 29.45 -9.19
C GLY A 205 -10.64 30.48 -8.92
#